data_AF-A0A6G3MMM0-F1
#
_entry.id   AF-A0A6G3MMM0-F1
#
_cell.length_a   1.000
_cell.length_b   1.000
_cell.length_c   1.000
_cell.angle_alpha   90.00
_cell.angle_beta   90.00
_cell.angle_gamma   90.00
#
_symmetry.space_group_name_H-M   'P 1'
#
loop_
_entity.id
_entity.type
_entity.pdbx_description
1 polymer ?
#
loop_
_entity_poly.entity_id
_entity_poly.type
_entity_poly.pdbx_seq_one_letter_code
_entity_poly.pdbx_strand_id
1 'polypeptide(L)'
;KILEAFCKIYSDKVRQNLSVLVPGSGLGRLVYELATTGCYCIHNEDDMNMLIISYGFMNNLYKKEKFTIYPWVNEWSNNYGAEKIIRQIILPDIEISSNVKMTALAGDFHAVFNEDYFSSIDCIVTCFFI
;
A
#
# COMPACT_ATOMS: atom_id res chain seq x y z
N LYS A 1 -7.91 10.77 -6.42
CA LYS A 1 -8.36 11.54 -5.23
C LYS A 1 -7.20 11.86 -4.27
N ILE A 2 -6.57 10.89 -3.57
CA ILE A 2 -5.43 11.18 -2.68
C ILE A 2 -4.14 11.47 -3.48
N LEU A 3 -3.73 10.56 -4.36
CA LEU A 3 -2.51 10.72 -5.17
C LEU A 3 -2.53 12.01 -6.00
N GLU A 4 -3.66 12.33 -6.62
CA GLU A 4 -3.84 13.58 -7.37
C GLU A 4 -3.71 14.83 -6.49
N ALA A 5 -4.26 14.80 -5.26
CA ALA A 5 -4.12 15.90 -4.31
C ALA A 5 -2.66 16.05 -3.88
N PHE A 6 -2.00 14.94 -3.56
CA PHE A 6 -0.58 14.91 -3.22
C PHE A 6 0.29 15.50 -4.34
N CYS A 7 0.07 15.10 -5.59
CA CYS A 7 0.80 15.62 -6.75
C CYS A 7 0.50 17.09 -7.07
N LYS A 8 -0.67 17.61 -6.67
CA LYS A 8 -1.00 19.05 -6.78
C LYS A 8 -0.31 19.89 -5.71
N ILE A 9 -0.16 19.35 -4.50
CA ILE A 9 0.49 20.03 -3.37
C ILE A 9 2.01 20.05 -3.57
N TYR A 10 2.59 18.91 -3.97
CA TYR A 10 4.03 18.75 -4.08
C TYR A 10 4.46 18.54 -5.54
N SER A 11 5.24 19.48 -6.06
CA SER A 11 5.86 19.37 -7.39
C SER A 11 6.86 18.22 -7.46
N ASP A 12 7.13 17.71 -8.66
CA ASP A 12 8.03 16.57 -8.91
C ASP A 12 9.42 16.75 -8.27
N LYS A 13 9.99 17.96 -8.33
CA LYS A 13 11.30 18.26 -7.71
C LYS A 13 11.28 18.18 -6.19
N VAL A 14 10.16 18.58 -5.59
CA VAL A 14 9.99 18.53 -4.13
C VAL A 14 9.78 17.09 -3.69
N ARG A 15 8.93 16.33 -4.39
CA ARG A 15 8.60 14.93 -4.05
C ARG A 15 9.83 14.05 -3.89
N GLN A 16 10.88 14.24 -4.69
CA GLN A 16 12.12 13.46 -4.60
C GLN A 16 12.84 13.52 -3.26
N ASN A 17 12.56 14.56 -2.46
CA ASN A 17 13.16 14.77 -1.14
C ASN A 17 12.16 14.58 0.01
N LEU A 18 10.92 14.19 -0.28
CA LEU A 18 9.90 13.99 0.76
C LEU A 18 10.00 12.58 1.36
N SER A 19 9.92 12.53 2.68
CA SER A 19 9.62 11.35 3.48
C SER A 19 8.12 11.32 3.80
N VAL A 20 7.42 10.32 3.27
CA VAL A 20 5.97 10.17 3.35
C VAL A 20 5.59 8.94 4.17
N LEU A 21 4.87 9.13 5.26
CA LEU A 21 4.35 8.04 6.10
C LEU A 21 2.90 7.71 5.73
N VAL A 22 2.62 6.43 5.52
CA VAL A 22 1.27 5.91 5.28
C VAL A 22 0.93 4.91 6.39
N PRO A 23 0.23 5.34 7.45
CA PRO A 23 -0.21 4.45 8.53
C PRO A 23 -1.43 3.63 8.11
N GLY A 24 -1.56 2.42 8.65
CA GLY A 24 -2.62 1.45 8.30
C GLY A 24 -2.70 1.20 6.80
N SER A 25 -1.55 0.91 6.21
CA SER A 25 -1.39 0.92 4.75
C SER A 25 -1.80 -0.40 4.06
N GLY A 26 -2.24 -1.39 4.81
CA GLY A 26 -2.79 -2.67 4.35
C GLY A 26 -1.81 -3.41 3.45
N LEU A 27 -2.23 -3.76 2.24
CA LEU A 27 -1.34 -4.39 1.24
C LEU A 27 -0.32 -3.41 0.61
N GLY A 28 -0.39 -2.12 0.94
CA GLY A 28 0.60 -1.11 0.57
C GLY A 28 0.54 -0.62 -0.88
N ARG A 29 -0.59 -0.81 -1.57
CA ARG A 29 -0.79 -0.29 -2.94
C ARG A 29 -0.62 1.24 -3.02
N LEU A 30 -1.17 1.99 -2.07
CA LEU A 30 -1.03 3.44 -2.03
C LEU A 30 0.42 3.87 -1.76
N VAL A 31 1.14 3.14 -0.89
CA VAL A 31 2.57 3.36 -0.62
C VAL A 31 3.36 3.24 -1.92
N TYR A 32 3.11 2.17 -2.69
CA TYR A 32 3.74 1.97 -3.98
C TYR A 32 3.43 3.10 -4.96
N GLU A 33 2.16 3.48 -5.12
CA GLU A 33 1.77 4.57 -6.03
C GLU A 33 2.41 5.90 -5.63
N LEU A 34 2.49 6.23 -4.34
CA LEU A 34 3.20 7.41 -3.87
C LEU A 34 4.69 7.32 -4.20
N ALA A 35 5.34 6.20 -3.89
CA ALA A 35 6.77 6.01 -4.14
C ALA A 35 7.13 6.09 -5.63
N THR A 36 6.24 5.67 -6.54
CA THR A 36 6.43 5.84 -7.99
C THR A 36 6.49 7.30 -8.44
N THR A 37 5.98 8.23 -7.62
CA THR A 37 6.08 9.68 -7.88
C THR A 37 7.43 10.28 -7.50
N GLY A 38 8.33 9.49 -6.92
CA GLY A 38 9.71 9.84 -6.60
C GLY A 38 10.02 10.04 -5.12
N CYS A 39 9.01 10.07 -4.23
CA CYS A 39 9.21 10.23 -2.80
C CYS A 39 9.68 8.95 -2.10
N TYR A 40 10.26 9.12 -0.91
CA TYR A 40 10.52 8.03 0.01
C TYR A 40 9.25 7.73 0.80
N CYS A 41 8.76 6.49 0.75
CA CYS A 41 7.53 6.11 1.43
C CYS A 41 7.76 5.09 2.53
N ILE A 42 7.08 5.30 3.65
CA ILE A 42 7.08 4.41 4.81
C ILE A 42 5.71 3.73 4.88
N HIS A 43 5.71 2.42 4.67
CA HIS A 43 4.60 1.51 4.85
C HIS A 43 4.50 1.14 6.33
N ASN A 44 3.49 1.63 7.05
CA ASN A 44 3.21 1.17 8.41
C ASN A 44 1.91 0.36 8.46
N GLU A 45 1.99 -0.80 9.13
CA GLU A 45 0.90 -1.75 9.27
C GLU A 45 1.14 -2.62 10.52
N ASP A 46 0.07 -3.02 11.21
CA ASP A 46 0.10 -3.85 12.40
C ASP A 46 -0.51 -5.26 12.18
N ASP A 47 -1.37 -5.42 11.17
CA ASP A 47 -1.91 -6.73 10.80
C ASP A 47 -0.86 -7.62 10.12
N MET A 48 -0.58 -8.77 10.74
CA MET A 48 0.42 -9.71 10.24
C MET A 48 0.08 -10.32 8.87
N ASN A 49 -1.20 -10.54 8.57
CA ASN A 49 -1.61 -11.03 7.25
C ASN A 49 -1.29 -10.00 6.18
N MET A 50 -1.59 -8.72 6.45
CA MET A 50 -1.29 -7.61 5.54
C MET A 50 0.21 -7.49 5.29
N LEU A 51 1.03 -7.53 6.35
CA LEU A 51 2.49 -7.47 6.27
C LEU A 51 3.11 -8.62 5.46
N ILE A 52 2.65 -9.86 5.67
CA ILE A 52 3.19 -11.02 4.95
C ILE A 52 2.87 -10.91 3.45
N ILE A 53 1.62 -10.56 3.11
CA ILE A 53 1.17 -10.47 1.73
C ILE A 53 1.85 -9.27 1.04
N SER A 54 1.90 -8.11 1.70
CA SER A 54 2.56 -6.90 1.18
C SER A 54 4.05 -7.13 0.95
N TYR A 55 4.74 -7.79 1.88
CA TYR A 55 6.16 -8.14 1.75
C TYR A 55 6.43 -9.00 0.50
N GLY A 56 5.57 -9.97 0.22
CA GLY A 56 5.69 -10.81 -0.97
C GLY A 56 5.53 -10.03 -2.28
N PHE A 57 4.54 -9.13 -2.35
CA PHE A 57 4.33 -8.28 -3.53
C PHE A 57 5.42 -7.22 -3.70
N MET A 58 5.76 -6.48 -2.65
CA MET A 58 6.72 -5.37 -2.71
C MET A 58 8.14 -5.83 -3.05
N ASN A 59 8.53 -7.03 -2.61
CA ASN A 59 9.85 -7.59 -2.89
C ASN A 59 9.87 -8.51 -4.13
N ASN A 60 8.80 -8.52 -4.94
CA ASN A 60 8.67 -9.34 -6.14
C ASN A 60 8.98 -10.84 -5.91
N LEU A 61 8.68 -11.37 -4.71
CA LEU A 61 9.02 -12.76 -4.35
C LEU A 61 8.21 -13.79 -5.14
N TYR A 62 7.08 -13.35 -5.70
CA TYR A 62 6.16 -14.17 -6.47
C TYR A 62 6.50 -14.31 -7.97
N LYS A 63 7.74 -14.00 -8.39
CA LYS A 63 8.31 -14.29 -9.73
C LYS A 63 7.35 -14.12 -10.92
N LYS A 64 6.80 -12.92 -11.14
CA LYS A 64 5.82 -12.61 -12.22
C LYS A 64 4.60 -13.55 -12.33
N GLU A 65 4.44 -14.52 -11.45
CA GLU A 65 3.30 -15.41 -11.46
C GLU A 65 2.07 -14.62 -11.05
N LYS A 66 1.02 -14.78 -11.85
CA LYS A 66 -0.27 -14.17 -11.58
C LYS A 66 -1.09 -15.14 -10.73
N PHE A 67 -1.45 -14.72 -9.53
CA PHE A 67 -2.38 -15.40 -8.64
C PHE A 67 -3.81 -15.20 -9.10
N THR A 68 -4.58 -16.28 -9.15
CA THR A 68 -6.03 -16.21 -9.31
C THR A 68 -6.68 -16.44 -7.97
N ILE A 69 -7.42 -15.45 -7.47
CA ILE A 69 -8.21 -15.54 -6.24
C ILE A 69 -9.70 -15.43 -6.54
N TYR A 70 -10.53 -15.96 -5.65
CA TYR A 70 -11.99 -15.89 -5.73
C TYR A 70 -12.52 -15.20 -4.46
N PRO A 71 -12.46 -13.87 -4.39
CA PRO A 71 -12.67 -13.15 -3.13
C PRO A 71 -14.13 -13.22 -2.63
N TRP A 72 -15.08 -13.58 -3.50
CA TRP A 72 -16.51 -13.55 -3.22
C TRP A 72 -17.10 -14.90 -2.80
N VAL A 73 -16.30 -15.97 -2.71
CA VAL A 73 -16.80 -17.33 -2.44
C VAL A 73 -17.50 -17.49 -1.08
N ASN A 74 -17.17 -16.61 -0.13
CA ASN A 74 -17.74 -16.62 1.21
C ASN A 74 -18.92 -15.65 1.37
N GLU A 75 -19.25 -14.86 0.33
CA GLU A 75 -20.39 -13.95 0.34
C GLU A 75 -21.62 -14.69 -0.16
N TRP A 76 -22.59 -14.99 0.71
CA TRP A 76 -23.78 -15.78 0.35
C TRP A 76 -25.05 -14.93 0.16
N SER A 77 -25.06 -13.73 0.70
CA SER A 77 -26.18 -12.79 0.59
C SER A 77 -25.93 -11.75 -0.51
N ASN A 78 -26.99 -11.11 -1.01
CA ASN A 78 -26.92 -10.04 -2.02
C ASN A 78 -26.24 -10.44 -3.35
N ASN A 79 -26.25 -11.74 -3.69
CA ASN A 79 -25.75 -12.24 -4.96
C ASN A 79 -26.89 -12.38 -5.98
N TYR A 80 -26.71 -11.77 -7.14
CA TYR A 80 -27.66 -11.86 -8.26
C TYR A 80 -27.44 -13.10 -9.14
N GLY A 81 -26.41 -13.92 -8.87
CA GLY A 81 -26.10 -15.14 -9.61
C GLY A 81 -24.86 -15.87 -9.12
N ALA A 82 -24.80 -17.19 -9.32
CA ALA A 82 -23.69 -18.05 -8.87
C ALA A 82 -22.36 -17.68 -9.56
N GLU A 83 -22.41 -17.16 -10.79
CA GLU A 83 -21.27 -16.69 -11.55
C GLU A 83 -20.55 -15.50 -10.91
N LYS A 84 -21.24 -14.72 -10.06
CA LYS A 84 -20.64 -13.60 -9.31
C LYS A 84 -19.82 -14.09 -8.13
N ILE A 85 -20.30 -15.12 -7.43
CA ILE A 85 -19.63 -15.74 -6.28
C ILE A 85 -18.30 -16.37 -6.71
N ILE A 86 -18.31 -17.07 -7.85
CA ILE A 86 -17.11 -17.71 -8.43
C ILE A 86 -16.32 -16.79 -9.37
N ARG A 87 -16.56 -15.47 -9.33
CA ARG A 87 -15.82 -14.54 -10.17
C ARG A 87 -14.36 -14.48 -9.71
N GLN A 88 -13.46 -14.86 -10.61
CA GLN A 88 -12.03 -14.78 -10.38
C GLN A 88 -11.48 -13.35 -10.48
N ILE A 89 -10.44 -13.07 -9.71
CA ILE A 89 -9.59 -11.87 -9.79
C ILE A 89 -8.13 -12.32 -9.90
N ILE A 90 -7.38 -11.64 -10.76
CA ILE A 90 -5.98 -11.96 -11.03
C ILE A 90 -5.08 -10.88 -10.42
N LEU A 91 -4.07 -11.27 -9.65
CA LEU A 91 -3.13 -10.41 -8.93
C LEU A 91 -1.68 -10.84 -9.18
N PRO A 92 -0.69 -9.93 -9.16
CA PRO A 92 -0.87 -8.48 -9.17
C PRO A 92 -1.33 -8.00 -10.56
N ASP A 93 -2.01 -6.86 -10.60
CA ASP A 93 -2.41 -6.18 -11.83
C ASP A 93 -1.24 -5.46 -12.51
N ILE A 94 -0.19 -5.16 -11.75
CA ILE A 94 1.01 -4.44 -12.19
C ILE A 94 2.29 -5.16 -11.75
N GLU A 95 3.38 -4.93 -12.48
CA GLU A 95 4.72 -5.33 -12.04
C GLU A 95 5.28 -4.25 -11.09
N ILE A 96 5.74 -4.66 -9.91
CA ILE A 96 6.30 -3.74 -8.92
C ILE A 96 7.72 -3.39 -9.34
N SER A 97 7.98 -2.11 -9.62
CA SER A 97 9.30 -1.63 -10.00
C SER A 97 10.27 -1.75 -8.82
N SER A 98 11.49 -2.23 -9.06
CA SER A 98 12.56 -2.27 -8.06
C SER A 98 13.16 -0.90 -7.75
N ASN A 99 12.83 0.14 -8.52
CA ASN A 99 13.44 1.47 -8.42
C ASN A 99 12.67 2.44 -7.52
N VAL A 100 11.62 1.97 -6.84
CA VAL A 100 10.86 2.78 -5.89
C VAL A 100 11.53 2.76 -4.51
N LYS A 101 11.48 3.89 -3.81
CA LYS A 101 12.10 4.03 -2.49
C LYS A 101 11.05 3.82 -1.41
N MET A 102 11.00 2.61 -0.83
CA MET A 102 10.03 2.25 0.20
C MET A 102 10.70 1.53 1.37
N THR A 103 10.15 1.70 2.56
CA THR A 103 10.47 0.86 3.72
C THR A 103 9.19 0.42 4.43
N ALA A 104 9.25 -0.69 5.15
CA ALA A 104 8.14 -1.20 5.94
C ALA A 104 8.48 -1.15 7.43
N LEU A 105 7.57 -0.60 8.23
CA LEU A 105 7.64 -0.57 9.69
C LEU A 105 6.41 -1.28 10.26
N ALA A 106 6.63 -2.50 10.73
CA ALA A 106 5.61 -3.32 11.34
C ALA A 106 5.33 -2.88 12.79
N GLY A 107 4.06 -2.75 13.14
CA GLY A 107 3.60 -2.47 14.49
C GLY A 107 2.57 -1.35 14.57
N ASP A 108 1.97 -1.23 15.75
CA ASP A 108 1.00 -0.19 16.06
C ASP A 108 1.59 1.21 15.80
N PHE A 109 0.81 2.06 15.13
CA PHE A 109 1.24 3.40 14.74
C PHE A 109 1.68 4.26 15.94
N HIS A 110 0.95 4.20 17.06
CA HIS A 110 1.29 4.99 18.25
C HIS A 110 2.53 4.45 18.97
N ALA A 111 2.80 3.15 18.89
CA ALA A 111 3.97 2.54 19.50
C ALA A 111 5.26 2.74 18.69
N VAL A 112 5.17 2.73 17.36
CA VAL A 112 6.33 2.76 16.46
C VAL A 112 6.85 4.18 16.25
N PHE A 113 5.97 5.18 16.16
CA PHE A 113 6.35 6.55 15.80
C PHE A 113 6.38 7.45 17.04
N ASN A 114 7.58 7.90 17.41
CA ASN A 114 7.81 8.88 18.47
C ASN A 114 8.10 10.28 17.90
N GLU A 115 8.24 11.29 18.77
CA GLU A 115 8.49 12.67 18.36
C GLU A 115 9.73 12.81 17.46
N ASP A 116 10.81 12.09 17.79
CA ASP A 116 12.04 12.09 16.98
C ASP A 116 11.77 11.55 15.57
N TYR A 117 10.98 10.49 15.44
CA TYR A 117 10.63 9.92 14.15
C TYR A 117 9.78 10.90 13.34
N PHE A 118 8.77 11.52 13.95
CA PHE A 118 7.91 12.50 13.27
C PHE A 118 8.68 13.72 12.78
N SER A 119 9.79 14.10 13.43
CA SER A 119 10.66 15.17 12.95
C SER A 119 11.29 14.89 11.57
N SER A 120 11.35 13.62 11.17
CA SER A 120 11.89 13.15 9.88
C SER A 120 10.82 12.86 8.82
N ILE A 121 9.54 13.09 9.14
CA ILE A 121 8.41 12.88 8.23
C ILE A 121 7.91 14.22 7.69
N ASP A 122 7.88 14.37 6.37
CA ASP A 122 7.38 15.58 5.72
C ASP A 122 5.86 15.56 5.49
N CYS A 123 5.28 14.36 5.34
CA CYS A 123 3.87 14.20 5.03
C CYS A 123 3.31 12.88 5.59
N ILE A 124 2.11 12.94 6.18
CA ILE A 124 1.34 11.75 6.57
C ILE A 124 0.13 11.64 5.65
N VAL A 125 -0.05 10.48 5.04
CA VAL A 125 -1.18 10.20 4.14
C VAL A 125 -2.03 9.08 4.74
N THR A 126 -3.25 9.40 5.16
CA THR A 126 -4.19 8.43 5.73
C THR A 126 -5.27 8.06 4.71
N CYS A 127 -5.63 6.78 4.65
CA CYS A 127 -6.65 6.26 3.72
C CYS A 127 -7.38 5.10 4.40
N PHE A 128 -8.64 5.32 4.83
CA PHE A 128 -9.41 4.35 5.65
C PHE A 128 -8.68 3.91 6.94
N PHE A 129 -8.05 4.86 7.64
CA PHE A 129 -7.23 4.60 8.84
C PHE A 129 -7.77 5.24 10.13
N ILE A 130 -8.19 6.51 10.06
CA ILE A 130 -8.77 7.28 11.18
C ILE A 130 -10.24 6.92 11.34
#